data_AF-A0A8T0QZ90-F1
#
_entry.id   AF-A0A8T0QZ90-F1
#
_cell.length_a   1.000
_cell.length_b   1.000
_cell.length_c   1.000
_cell.angle_alpha   90.00
_cell.angle_beta   90.00
_cell.angle_gamma   90.00
#
_symmetry.space_group_name_H-M   'P 1'
#
loop_
_entity.id
_entity.type
_entity.pdbx_description
1 polymer ?
#
loop_
_entity_poly.entity_id
_entity_poly.type
_entity_poly.pdbx_seq_one_letter_code
_entity_poly.pdbx_strand_id
1 'polypeptide(L)'
;MVVTLSSSSLTIGEHNKNTNMCRASAWVVFVCLPPIFIAISAGSAYIMYNTPFRGSGFPWWMSVVMLWGVYMAVVRLAMWHLILFLPRAPFAAFEALRHVGFEKIGPALSVSTALCFVL
;
A
#
# COMPACT_ATOMS: atom_id res chain seq x y z
N MET A 1 1.44 15.74 -28.87
CA MET A 1 2.33 15.90 -27.70
C MET A 1 2.84 14.51 -27.34
N VAL A 2 4.05 14.15 -27.78
CA VAL A 2 4.67 12.88 -27.42
C VAL A 2 5.20 13.04 -26.00
N VAL A 3 4.67 12.25 -25.07
CA VAL A 3 5.19 12.15 -23.71
C VAL A 3 6.56 11.48 -23.84
N THR A 4 7.62 12.27 -23.80
CA THR A 4 8.98 11.77 -23.61
C THR A 4 9.07 11.25 -22.18
N LEU A 5 8.66 9.99 -21.99
CA LEU A 5 9.15 9.17 -20.88
C LEU A 5 10.66 9.11 -21.07
N SER A 6 11.38 10.05 -20.46
CA SER A 6 12.81 9.91 -20.23
C SER A 6 12.96 8.81 -19.18
N SER A 7 12.72 7.58 -19.63
CA SER A 7 13.10 6.35 -18.96
C SER A 7 14.61 6.32 -19.03
N SER A 8 15.26 7.08 -18.14
CA SER A 8 16.56 6.64 -17.67
C SER A 8 16.30 5.23 -17.17
N SER A 9 16.89 4.24 -17.85
CA SER A 9 16.79 2.81 -17.57
C SER A 9 17.48 2.49 -16.24
N LEU A 10 17.09 3.21 -15.20
CA LEU A 10 17.73 3.21 -13.91
C LEU A 10 17.19 1.97 -13.21
N THR A 11 18.10 1.07 -12.87
CA THR A 11 17.74 -0.13 -12.15
C THR A 11 17.39 0.23 -10.71
N ILE A 12 16.55 -0.58 -10.08
CA ILE A 12 16.21 -0.40 -8.65
C ILE A 12 17.47 -0.31 -7.78
N GLY A 13 18.52 -1.05 -8.11
CA GLY A 13 19.81 -1.01 -7.41
C GLY A 13 20.55 0.32 -7.57
N GLU A 14 20.56 0.92 -8.76
CA GLU A 14 21.14 2.26 -8.98
C GLU A 14 20.36 3.34 -8.24
N HIS A 15 19.02 3.25 -8.25
CA HIS A 15 18.17 4.18 -7.52
C HIS A 15 18.47 4.10 -6.02
N ASN A 16 18.51 2.88 -5.47
CA ASN A 16 18.78 2.63 -4.06
C ASN A 16 20.14 3.15 -3.60
N LYS A 17 21.15 3.06 -4.48
CA LYS A 17 22.50 3.59 -4.24
C LYS A 17 22.51 5.12 -4.26
N ASN A 18 21.76 5.75 -5.16
CA ASN A 18 21.63 7.20 -5.26
C ASN A 18 20.87 7.80 -4.06
N THR A 19 19.86 7.08 -3.54
CA THR A 19 19.08 7.51 -2.36
C THR A 19 19.70 7.09 -1.03
N ASN A 20 20.92 6.53 -1.05
CA ASN A 20 21.64 6.07 0.15
C ASN A 20 20.79 5.19 1.08
N MET A 21 19.98 4.30 0.49
CA MET A 21 19.01 3.55 1.27
C MET A 21 19.71 2.44 2.05
N CYS A 22 19.62 2.50 3.38
CA CYS A 22 20.15 1.45 4.23
C CYS A 22 19.35 0.15 4.02
N ARG A 23 20.04 -0.94 3.68
CA ARG A 23 19.39 -2.25 3.47
C ARG A 23 18.68 -2.73 4.74
N ALA A 24 19.23 -2.44 5.92
CA ALA A 24 18.60 -2.77 7.19
C ALA A 24 17.28 -2.01 7.40
N SER A 25 17.23 -0.71 7.05
CA SER A 25 15.97 0.05 7.16
C SER A 25 14.92 -0.44 6.16
N ALA A 26 15.31 -0.83 4.95
CA ALA A 26 14.41 -1.43 3.98
C ALA A 26 13.79 -2.75 4.49
N TRP A 27 14.57 -3.58 5.19
CA TRP A 27 14.08 -4.80 5.84
C TRP A 27 13.13 -4.53 7.00
N VAL A 28 13.47 -3.57 7.87
CA VAL A 28 12.58 -3.16 8.97
C VAL A 28 11.25 -2.69 8.42
N VAL A 29 11.26 -1.89 7.35
CA VAL A 29 10.03 -1.43 6.71
C VAL A 29 9.28 -2.60 6.08
N PHE A 30 9.95 -3.48 5.34
CA PHE A 30 9.33 -4.67 4.75
C PHE A 30 8.60 -5.56 5.77
N VAL A 31 9.18 -5.75 6.96
CA VAL A 31 8.61 -6.61 8.02
C VAL A 31 7.55 -5.89 8.84
N CYS A 32 7.79 -4.63 9.24
CA CYS A 32 6.92 -3.93 10.17
C CYS A 32 5.69 -3.32 9.51
N LEU A 33 5.77 -2.92 8.24
CA LEU A 33 4.66 -2.19 7.63
C LEU A 33 3.40 -3.03 7.37
N PRO A 34 3.49 -4.27 6.81
CA PRO A 34 2.32 -5.12 6.59
C PRO A 34 1.46 -5.35 7.85
N PRO A 35 2.01 -5.74 9.02
CA PRO A 35 1.19 -5.97 10.21
C PRO A 35 0.57 -4.68 10.77
N ILE A 36 1.21 -3.51 10.59
CA ILE A 36 0.61 -2.23 11.00
C ILE A 36 -0.70 -1.97 10.24
N PHE A 37 -0.72 -2.19 8.92
CA PHE A 37 -1.93 -2.00 8.11
C PHE A 37 -3.04 -2.97 8.52
N ILE A 38 -2.70 -4.23 8.75
CA ILE A 38 -3.66 -5.25 9.19
C ILE A 38 -4.20 -4.93 10.59
N ALA A 39 -3.34 -4.50 11.52
CA ALA A 39 -3.73 -4.13 12.88
C ALA A 39 -4.65 -2.90 12.90
N ILE A 40 -4.35 -1.88 12.07
CA ILE A 40 -5.21 -0.70 11.93
C ILE A 40 -6.59 -1.11 11.39
N SER A 41 -6.65 -1.92 10.32
CA SER A 41 -7.93 -2.39 9.79
C SER A 41 -8.70 -3.28 10.76
N ALA A 42 -8.00 -4.09 11.54
CA ALA A 42 -8.63 -4.95 12.55
C ALA A 42 -9.18 -4.14 13.71
N GLY A 43 -8.41 -3.16 14.20
CA GLY A 43 -8.86 -2.24 15.24
C GLY A 43 -10.06 -1.42 14.79
N SER A 44 -10.04 -0.92 13.56
CA SER A 44 -11.15 -0.11 13.03
C SER A 44 -12.43 -0.94 12.80
N ALA A 45 -12.30 -2.17 12.29
CA ALA A 45 -13.42 -3.12 12.18
C ALA A 45 -13.99 -3.50 13.57
N TYR A 46 -13.13 -3.69 14.57
CA TYR A 46 -13.55 -3.96 15.95
C TYR A 46 -14.29 -2.79 16.59
N ILE A 47 -13.85 -1.55 16.34
CA ILE A 47 -14.54 -0.35 16.79
C ILE A 47 -15.91 -0.25 16.11
N MET A 48 -16.00 -0.48 14.79
CA MET A 48 -17.28 -0.52 14.08
C MET A 48 -18.24 -1.58 14.61
N TYR A 49 -17.71 -2.73 15.04
CA TYR A 49 -18.51 -3.81 15.63
C TYR A 49 -19.08 -3.42 16.99
N ASN A 50 -18.28 -2.81 17.86
CA ASN A 50 -18.69 -2.48 19.23
C ASN A 50 -19.45 -1.15 19.34
N THR A 51 -19.17 -0.22 18.45
CA THR A 51 -19.87 1.07 18.37
C THR A 51 -20.62 1.13 17.05
N PRO A 52 -21.90 0.69 17.02
CA PRO A 52 -22.71 0.84 15.83
C PRO A 52 -22.95 2.33 15.57
N PHE A 53 -22.06 2.99 14.83
CA PHE A 53 -22.36 4.29 14.23
C PHE A 53 -23.60 4.12 13.34
N ARG A 54 -24.43 5.18 13.21
CA ARG A 54 -25.56 5.24 12.28
C ARG A 54 -25.08 4.71 10.93
N GLY A 55 -25.49 3.50 10.52
CA GLY A 55 -24.98 2.81 9.33
C GLY A 55 -24.51 1.36 9.54
N SER A 56 -24.23 0.96 10.78
CA SER A 56 -23.79 -0.40 11.21
C SER A 56 -24.71 -1.60 10.88
N GLY A 57 -25.78 -1.39 10.13
CA GLY A 57 -26.73 -2.45 9.77
C GLY A 57 -26.18 -3.49 8.80
N PHE A 58 -25.04 -3.24 8.15
CA PHE A 58 -24.54 -4.08 7.07
C PHE A 58 -23.20 -4.77 7.38
N PRO A 59 -23.18 -6.09 7.63
CA PRO A 59 -21.97 -6.82 8.01
C PRO A 59 -20.85 -6.81 6.95
N TRP A 60 -21.15 -6.47 5.70
CA TRP A 60 -20.14 -6.41 4.63
C TRP A 60 -19.14 -5.25 4.77
N TRP A 61 -19.42 -4.26 5.62
CA TRP A 61 -18.58 -3.06 5.78
C TRP A 61 -17.25 -3.41 6.45
N MET A 62 -17.28 -4.34 7.41
CA MET A 62 -16.06 -4.86 8.05
C MET A 62 -15.18 -5.60 7.05
N SER A 63 -15.79 -6.35 6.13
CA SER A 63 -15.07 -7.02 5.05
C SER A 63 -14.38 -6.02 4.13
N VAL A 64 -15.01 -4.89 3.80
CA VAL A 64 -14.41 -3.81 2.99
C VAL A 64 -13.21 -3.19 3.70
N VAL A 65 -13.34 -2.89 5.00
CA VAL A 65 -12.27 -2.29 5.83
C VAL A 65 -11.07 -3.23 5.97
N MET A 66 -11.31 -4.54 6.17
CA MET A 66 -10.26 -5.55 6.20
C MET A 66 -9.59 -5.74 4.84
N LEU A 67 -10.39 -5.80 3.77
CA LEU A 67 -9.88 -5.93 2.40
C LEU A 67 -8.95 -4.77 2.06
N TRP A 68 -9.29 -3.56 2.50
CA TRP A 68 -8.45 -2.38 2.37
C TRP A 68 -7.09 -2.54 3.06
N GLY A 69 -7.08 -2.94 4.34
CA GLY A 69 -5.84 -3.15 5.11
C GLY A 69 -4.94 -4.21 4.48
N VAL A 70 -5.54 -5.34 4.07
CA VAL A 70 -4.83 -6.44 3.38
C VAL A 70 -4.28 -5.99 2.03
N TYR A 71 -5.09 -5.29 1.23
CA TYR A 71 -4.66 -4.76 -0.07
C TYR A 71 -3.45 -3.83 0.07
N MET A 72 -3.50 -2.89 1.01
CA MET A 72 -2.40 -1.97 1.27
C MET A 72 -1.14 -2.68 1.77
N ALA A 73 -1.30 -3.69 2.63
CA ALA A 73 -0.20 -4.53 3.08
C ALA A 73 0.48 -5.25 1.90
N VAL A 74 -0.30 -5.87 1.00
CA VAL A 74 0.20 -6.63 -0.15
C VAL A 74 0.90 -5.73 -1.18
N VAL A 75 0.30 -4.58 -1.55
CA VAL A 75 0.92 -3.65 -2.50
C VAL A 75 2.28 -3.17 -1.99
N ARG A 76 2.35 -2.82 -0.71
CA ARG A 76 3.60 -2.37 -0.09
C ARG A 76 4.61 -3.51 0.07
N LEU A 77 4.17 -4.71 0.41
CA LEU A 77 5.02 -5.90 0.44
C LEU A 77 5.64 -6.15 -0.94
N ALA A 78 4.84 -6.09 -2.02
CA ALA A 78 5.30 -6.28 -3.39
C ALA A 78 6.34 -5.21 -3.79
N MET A 79 6.09 -3.94 -3.46
CA MET A 79 7.04 -2.86 -3.68
C MET A 79 8.39 -3.06 -2.99
N TRP A 80 8.37 -3.34 -1.70
CA TRP A 80 9.58 -3.54 -0.90
C TRP A 80 10.30 -4.84 -1.28
N HIS A 81 9.56 -5.86 -1.71
CA HIS A 81 10.13 -7.07 -2.28
C HIS A 81 10.93 -6.78 -3.56
N LEU A 82 10.39 -5.95 -4.46
CA LEU A 82 11.13 -5.52 -5.66
C LEU A 82 12.43 -4.78 -5.28
N ILE A 83 12.37 -3.90 -4.28
CA ILE A 83 13.55 -3.17 -3.78
C ILE A 83 14.61 -4.11 -3.19
N LEU A 84 14.19 -5.10 -2.39
CA LEU A 84 15.09 -5.97 -1.63
C LEU A 84 15.68 -7.12 -2.46
N PHE A 85 14.92 -7.70 -3.38
CA PHE A 85 15.28 -8.94 -4.06
C PHE A 85 15.57 -8.78 -5.56
N LEU A 86 15.08 -7.71 -6.20
CA LEU A 86 15.25 -7.47 -7.63
C LEU A 86 16.02 -6.16 -7.90
N PRO A 87 17.31 -6.07 -7.50
CA PRO A 87 18.11 -4.86 -7.74
C PRO A 87 18.35 -4.59 -9.24
N ARG A 88 18.23 -5.60 -10.11
CA ARG A 88 18.36 -5.47 -11.57
C ARG A 88 17.04 -5.20 -12.30
N ALA A 89 15.90 -5.20 -11.60
CA ALA A 89 14.64 -4.94 -12.27
C ALA A 89 14.52 -3.46 -12.68
N PRO A 90 13.84 -3.20 -13.81
CA PRO A 90 13.59 -1.84 -14.25
C PRO A 90 12.71 -1.12 -13.22
N PHE A 91 13.14 0.06 -12.80
CA PHE A 91 12.40 0.88 -11.83
C PHE A 91 10.99 1.24 -12.30
N ALA A 92 10.73 1.20 -13.61
CA ALA A 92 9.41 1.35 -14.21
C ALA A 92 8.35 0.38 -13.62
N ALA A 93 8.72 -0.85 -13.25
CA ALA A 93 7.79 -1.79 -12.64
C ALA A 93 7.37 -1.35 -11.22
N PHE A 94 8.32 -0.83 -10.45
CA PHE A 94 8.06 -0.26 -9.13
C PHE A 94 7.20 1.00 -9.22
N GLU A 95 7.50 1.88 -10.17
CA GLU A 95 6.74 3.11 -10.43
C GLU A 95 5.29 2.82 -10.85
N ALA A 96 5.08 1.81 -11.71
CA ALA A 96 3.76 1.38 -12.12
C ALA A 96 2.94 0.84 -10.93
N LEU A 97 3.55 0.00 -10.09
CA LEU A 97 2.95 -0.48 -8.84
C LEU A 97 2.62 0.66 -7.88
N ARG A 98 3.46 1.71 -7.81
CA ARG A 98 3.23 2.91 -7.00
C ARG A 98 2.05 3.71 -7.49
N HIS A 99 2.06 4.04 -8.76
CA HIS A 99 1.04 4.89 -9.35
C HIS A 99 -0.32 4.19 -9.38
N VAL A 100 -0.37 2.91 -9.78
CA VAL A 100 -1.64 2.17 -9.87
C VAL A 100 -2.09 1.68 -8.50
N GLY A 101 -1.21 0.99 -7.78
CA GLY A 101 -1.55 0.32 -6.53
C GLY A 101 -1.77 1.29 -5.38
N PHE A 102 -0.85 2.24 -5.20
CA PHE A 102 -0.87 3.17 -4.07
C PHE A 102 -1.56 4.49 -4.38
N GLU A 103 -1.30 5.15 -5.50
CA GLU A 103 -1.85 6.49 -5.78
C GLU A 103 -3.26 6.49 -6.39
N LYS A 104 -3.65 5.43 -7.10
CA LYS A 104 -5.01 5.33 -7.68
C LYS A 104 -5.93 4.48 -6.82
N ILE A 105 -5.66 3.18 -6.77
CA ILE A 105 -6.55 2.22 -6.09
C ILE A 105 -6.52 2.44 -4.58
N GLY A 106 -5.40 2.91 -4.06
CA GLY A 106 -5.24 3.30 -2.66
C GLY A 106 -6.32 4.29 -2.20
N PRO A 107 -6.23 5.57 -2.60
CA PRO A 107 -7.21 6.58 -2.23
C PRO A 107 -8.66 6.18 -2.51
N ALA A 108 -8.93 5.47 -3.60
CA ALA A 108 -10.27 5.00 -3.91
C ALA A 108 -10.83 4.11 -2.79
N LEU A 109 -10.07 3.11 -2.35
CA LEU A 109 -10.46 2.24 -1.25
C LEU A 109 -10.39 2.94 0.12
N SER A 110 -9.48 3.91 0.33
CA SER A 110 -9.51 4.79 1.52
C SER A 110 -10.84 5.53 1.62
N VAL A 111 -11.31 6.11 0.51
CA VAL A 111 -12.57 6.85 0.44
C VAL A 111 -13.75 5.90 0.63
N SER A 112 -13.73 4.69 0.03
CA SER A 112 -14.76 3.67 0.28
C SER A 112 -14.81 3.26 1.75
N THR A 113 -13.65 3.08 2.38
CA THR A 113 -13.54 2.74 3.80
C THR A 113 -14.01 3.89 4.69
N ALA A 114 -13.66 5.14 4.37
CA ALA A 114 -14.10 6.33 5.10
C ALA A 114 -15.60 6.59 4.94
N LEU A 115 -16.17 6.35 3.76
CA LEU A 115 -17.62 6.34 3.54
C LEU A 115 -18.30 5.32 4.45
N CYS A 116 -17.66 4.17 4.69
CA CYS A 116 -18.17 3.20 5.66
C CYS A 116 -18.17 3.72 7.11
N PHE A 117 -17.49 4.81 7.45
CA PHE A 117 -17.56 5.42 8.79
C PHE A 117 -18.60 6.55 8.89
N VAL A 118 -19.09 7.08 7.76
CA VAL A 118 -19.92 8.30 7.70
C VAL A 118 -21.39 8.01 7.37
N LEU A 119 -21.65 6.99 6.55
CA LEU A 119 -22.99 6.53 6.15
C LEU A 119 -23.56 5.54 7.17
#